data_AF-A0A2D7WFN7-F1
#
_entry.id   AF-A0A2D7WFN7-F1
#
_cell.length_a   1.000
_cell.length_b   1.000
_cell.length_c   1.000
_cell.angle_alpha   90.00
_cell.angle_beta   90.00
_cell.angle_gamma   90.00
#
_symmetry.space_group_name_H-M   'P 1'
#
loop_
_entity.id
_entity.type
_entity.pdbx_description
1 polymer ?
#
loop_
_entity_poly.entity_id
_entity_poly.type
_entity_poly.pdbx_seq_one_letter_code
_entity_poly.pdbx_strand_id
1 'polypeptide(L)'
;MDKYSGPEDIYKEVVEDVPEDEEWLLGLVAFAVVEEQKIEWIKHQTDNNGGSPSNEDIQAWYEQLPSGVLLRAKDTAEARLRDYGENAISTYMADYEKEFRDGALMNEVADLKKFWPQFGVNLAG
;
A
#
# COMPACT_ATOMS: atom_id res chain seq x y z
N MET A 1 -29.00 -1.80 -16.04
CA MET A 1 -27.75 -1.91 -15.26
C MET A 1 -28.20 -1.90 -13.83
N ASP A 2 -28.16 -3.06 -13.20
CA ASP A 2 -28.59 -3.18 -11.82
C ASP A 2 -27.66 -2.31 -10.98
N LYS A 3 -28.27 -1.41 -10.22
CA LYS A 3 -27.55 -0.51 -9.31
C LYS A 3 -26.99 -1.36 -8.17
N TYR A 4 -25.80 -1.03 -7.71
CA TYR A 4 -25.23 -1.65 -6.52
C TYR A 4 -26.15 -1.38 -5.33
N SER A 5 -26.55 -2.43 -4.62
CA SER A 5 -27.42 -2.36 -3.44
C SER A 5 -26.59 -2.48 -2.16
N GLY A 6 -25.34 -2.91 -2.26
CA GLY A 6 -24.47 -3.05 -1.10
C GLY A 6 -23.02 -3.44 -1.45
N PRO A 7 -22.20 -3.69 -0.43
CA PRO A 7 -20.80 -4.05 -0.60
C PRO A 7 -20.60 -5.37 -1.35
N GLU A 8 -21.52 -6.33 -1.18
CA GLU A 8 -21.48 -7.64 -1.87
C GLU A 8 -21.52 -7.46 -3.40
N ASP A 9 -22.35 -6.55 -3.91
CA ASP A 9 -22.42 -6.28 -5.35
C ASP A 9 -21.12 -5.66 -5.87
N ILE A 10 -20.51 -4.76 -5.08
CA ILE A 10 -19.21 -4.16 -5.44
C ILE A 10 -18.14 -5.25 -5.44
N TYR A 11 -18.08 -6.06 -4.39
CA TYR A 11 -17.08 -7.14 -4.26
C TYR A 11 -17.19 -8.12 -5.41
N LYS A 12 -18.40 -8.56 -5.71
CA LYS A 12 -18.67 -9.46 -6.83
C LYS A 12 -18.14 -8.89 -8.15
N GLU A 13 -18.43 -7.64 -8.46
CA GLU A 13 -18.05 -7.01 -9.73
C GLU A 13 -16.54 -6.73 -9.88
N VAL A 14 -15.83 -6.48 -8.77
CA VAL A 14 -14.40 -6.13 -8.82
C VAL A 14 -13.46 -7.26 -8.39
N VAL A 15 -13.99 -8.36 -7.83
CA VAL A 15 -13.19 -9.48 -7.30
C VAL A 15 -13.65 -10.83 -7.83
N GLU A 16 -14.97 -11.11 -7.90
CA GLU A 16 -15.46 -12.45 -8.26
C GLU A 16 -15.71 -12.62 -9.76
N ASP A 17 -16.33 -11.63 -10.40
CA ASP A 17 -16.79 -11.68 -11.79
C ASP A 17 -15.77 -11.06 -12.77
N VAL A 18 -14.52 -10.84 -12.32
CA VAL A 18 -13.44 -10.31 -13.17
C VAL A 18 -12.79 -11.41 -14.01
N PRO A 19 -12.23 -11.08 -15.18
CA PRO A 19 -11.43 -12.01 -15.98
C PRO A 19 -10.28 -12.66 -15.18
N GLU A 20 -9.92 -13.90 -15.50
CA GLU A 20 -8.84 -14.63 -14.81
C GLU A 20 -7.45 -13.96 -14.92
N ASP A 21 -7.27 -13.06 -15.90
CA ASP A 21 -6.05 -12.27 -16.09
C ASP A 21 -6.04 -10.96 -15.29
N GLU A 22 -7.12 -10.60 -14.61
CA GLU A 22 -7.11 -9.52 -13.62
C GLU A 22 -6.53 -10.00 -12.29
N GLU A 23 -5.60 -9.23 -11.73
CA GLU A 23 -4.97 -9.52 -10.45
C GLU A 23 -5.97 -9.41 -9.29
N TRP A 24 -6.19 -10.50 -8.55
CA TRP A 24 -7.10 -10.54 -7.40
C TRP A 24 -6.85 -9.43 -6.37
N LEU A 25 -5.57 -9.12 -6.10
CA LEU A 25 -5.19 -8.06 -5.16
C LEU A 25 -5.62 -6.67 -5.65
N LEU A 26 -5.57 -6.41 -6.97
CA LEU A 26 -6.06 -5.16 -7.55
C LEU A 26 -7.56 -5.01 -7.28
N GLY A 27 -8.33 -6.08 -7.48
CA GLY A 27 -9.75 -6.14 -7.16
C GLY A 27 -10.04 -5.81 -5.69
N LEU A 28 -9.32 -6.45 -4.76
CA LEU A 28 -9.47 -6.19 -3.32
C LEU A 28 -9.18 -4.74 -2.93
N VAL A 29 -8.13 -4.15 -3.49
CA VAL A 29 -7.77 -2.75 -3.21
C VAL A 29 -8.81 -1.82 -3.84
N ALA A 30 -9.34 -2.12 -5.03
CA ALA A 30 -10.42 -1.35 -5.65
C ALA A 30 -11.71 -1.40 -4.82
N PHE A 31 -12.08 -2.57 -4.30
CA PHE A 31 -13.17 -2.71 -3.34
C PHE A 31 -12.95 -1.82 -2.11
N ALA A 32 -11.76 -1.88 -1.50
CA ALA A 32 -11.42 -1.06 -0.34
C ALA A 32 -11.50 0.45 -0.62
N VAL A 33 -11.15 0.90 -1.83
CA VAL A 33 -11.29 2.31 -2.26
C VAL A 33 -12.75 2.77 -2.24
N VAL A 34 -13.69 1.92 -2.66
CA VAL A 34 -15.13 2.25 -2.62
C VAL A 34 -15.63 2.26 -1.17
N GLU A 35 -15.25 1.26 -0.37
CA GLU A 35 -15.64 1.18 1.04
C GLU A 35 -15.07 2.34 1.87
N GLU A 36 -13.87 2.81 1.56
CA GLU A 36 -13.29 4.01 2.17
C GLU A 36 -14.14 5.26 1.88
N GLN A 37 -14.61 5.43 0.63
CA GLN A 37 -15.50 6.54 0.28
C GLN A 37 -16.81 6.50 1.07
N LYS A 38 -17.38 5.30 1.30
CA LYS A 38 -18.54 5.14 2.17
C LYS A 38 -18.22 5.57 3.60
N ILE A 39 -17.10 5.10 4.15
CA ILE A 39 -16.70 5.43 5.52
C ILE A 39 -16.55 6.95 5.69
N GLU A 40 -15.90 7.62 4.75
CA GLU A 40 -15.77 9.09 4.75
C GLU A 40 -17.12 9.79 4.62
N TRP A 41 -18.01 9.28 3.78
CA TRP A 41 -19.39 9.79 3.69
C TRP A 41 -20.14 9.62 5.02
N ILE A 42 -20.04 8.46 5.69
CA ILE A 42 -20.67 8.20 7.00
C ILE A 42 -20.16 9.21 8.04
N LYS A 43 -18.84 9.46 8.08
CA LYS A 43 -18.24 10.46 8.98
C LYS A 43 -18.83 11.84 8.71
N HIS A 44 -18.87 12.26 7.45
CA HIS A 44 -19.44 13.55 7.06
C HIS A 44 -20.93 13.68 7.40
N GLN A 45 -21.73 12.62 7.22
CA GLN A 45 -23.13 12.59 7.62
C GLN A 45 -23.28 12.75 9.14
N THR A 46 -22.50 12.00 9.89
CA THR A 46 -22.53 12.02 11.36
C THR A 46 -22.20 13.40 11.91
N ASP A 47 -21.16 14.04 11.36
CA ASP A 47 -20.68 15.34 11.82
C ASP A 47 -21.65 16.48 11.49
N ASN A 48 -22.40 16.38 10.38
CA ASN A 48 -23.23 17.49 9.88
C ASN A 48 -24.73 17.32 10.10
N ASN A 49 -25.24 16.09 10.22
CA ASN A 49 -26.68 15.80 10.25
C ASN A 49 -27.16 15.20 11.59
N GLY A 50 -26.30 15.20 12.61
CA GLY A 50 -26.71 14.95 14.00
C GLY A 50 -26.90 13.47 14.37
N GLY A 51 -26.34 12.55 13.58
CA GLY A 51 -26.39 11.11 13.88
C GLY A 51 -25.82 10.24 12.76
N SER A 52 -25.55 8.97 13.09
CA SER A 52 -25.12 7.98 12.11
C SER A 52 -26.24 7.72 11.09
N PRO A 53 -25.92 7.58 9.79
CA PRO A 53 -26.90 7.21 8.78
C PRO A 53 -27.53 5.84 9.08
N SER A 54 -28.79 5.67 8.66
CA SER A 54 -29.49 4.39 8.76
C SER A 54 -28.97 3.39 7.71
N ASN A 55 -29.36 2.12 7.83
CA ASN A 55 -29.03 1.11 6.81
C ASN A 55 -29.66 1.45 5.46
N GLU A 56 -30.85 2.06 5.46
CA GLU A 56 -31.54 2.51 4.24
C GLU A 56 -30.77 3.63 3.55
N ASP A 57 -30.21 4.57 4.33
CA ASP A 57 -29.35 5.64 3.79
C ASP A 57 -28.05 5.07 3.20
N ILE A 58 -27.45 4.07 3.86
CA ILE A 58 -26.24 3.39 3.38
C ILE A 58 -26.54 2.64 2.08
N GLN A 59 -27.66 1.91 2.00
CA GLN A 59 -28.08 1.26 0.76
C GLN A 59 -28.31 2.28 -0.36
N ALA A 60 -29.03 3.36 -0.06
CA ALA A 60 -29.28 4.44 -1.01
C ALA A 60 -27.97 5.08 -1.51
N TRP A 61 -26.93 5.15 -0.68
CA TRP A 61 -25.61 5.60 -1.08
C TRP A 61 -25.00 4.70 -2.17
N TYR A 62 -25.05 3.37 -2.00
CA TYR A 62 -24.59 2.43 -3.04
C TYR A 62 -25.39 2.58 -4.34
N GLU A 63 -26.72 2.71 -4.24
CA GLU A 63 -27.61 2.83 -5.39
C GLU A 63 -27.45 4.15 -6.16
N GLN A 64 -26.80 5.14 -5.54
CA GLN A 64 -26.49 6.43 -6.12
C GLN A 64 -25.06 6.51 -6.67
N LEU A 65 -24.27 5.44 -6.54
CA LEU A 65 -22.93 5.44 -7.09
C LEU A 65 -22.97 5.66 -8.62
N PRO A 66 -22.07 6.52 -9.14
CA PRO A 66 -22.03 6.81 -10.57
C PRO A 66 -21.51 5.60 -11.36
N SER A 67 -21.93 5.47 -12.62
CA SER A 67 -21.57 4.35 -13.52
C SER A 67 -20.06 4.14 -13.72
N GLY A 68 -19.24 5.18 -13.51
CA GLY A 68 -17.78 5.10 -13.59
C GLY A 68 -17.07 4.97 -12.23
N VAL A 69 -17.76 4.58 -11.16
CA VAL A 69 -17.14 4.46 -9.82
C VAL A 69 -16.10 3.33 -9.79
N LEU A 70 -16.43 2.16 -10.33
CA LEU A 70 -15.54 0.98 -10.24
C LEU A 70 -14.29 1.16 -11.08
N LEU A 71 -14.40 1.76 -12.27
CA LEU A 71 -13.24 2.09 -13.10
C LEU A 71 -12.28 3.01 -12.36
N ARG A 72 -12.78 4.10 -11.76
CA ARG A 72 -11.96 5.02 -10.96
C ARG A 72 -11.37 4.36 -9.72
N ALA A 73 -12.11 3.45 -9.10
CA ALA A 73 -11.62 2.67 -7.98
C ALA A 73 -10.46 1.75 -8.38
N LYS A 74 -10.55 1.08 -9.54
CA LYS A 74 -9.46 0.28 -10.13
C LYS A 74 -8.24 1.15 -10.44
N ASP A 75 -8.42 2.31 -11.09
CA ASP A 75 -7.31 3.24 -11.39
C ASP A 75 -6.60 3.70 -10.09
N THR A 76 -7.38 4.01 -9.05
CA THR A 76 -6.84 4.41 -7.74
C THR A 76 -6.11 3.26 -7.05
N ALA A 77 -6.66 2.03 -7.16
CA ALA A 77 -6.06 0.84 -6.59
C ALA A 77 -4.72 0.50 -7.27
N GLU A 78 -4.66 0.60 -8.59
CA GLU A 78 -3.43 0.42 -9.35
C GLU A 78 -2.36 1.42 -8.92
N ALA A 79 -2.72 2.70 -8.81
CA ALA A 79 -1.81 3.73 -8.32
C ALA A 79 -1.29 3.42 -6.91
N ARG A 80 -2.17 3.03 -5.97
CA ARG A 80 -1.78 2.68 -4.59
C ARG A 80 -0.87 1.45 -4.54
N LEU A 81 -1.15 0.44 -5.35
CA LEU A 81 -0.33 -0.78 -5.43
C LEU A 81 1.03 -0.49 -6.04
N ARG A 82 1.09 0.34 -7.08
CA ARG A 82 2.35 0.81 -7.67
C ARG A 82 3.19 1.58 -6.64
N ASP A 83 2.59 2.56 -5.98
CA ASP A 83 3.27 3.37 -4.96
C ASP A 83 3.78 2.48 -3.81
N TYR A 84 2.99 1.49 -3.37
CA TYR A 84 3.42 0.52 -2.37
C TYR A 84 4.61 -0.32 -2.87
N GLY A 85 4.55 -0.84 -4.09
CA GLY A 85 5.62 -1.61 -4.70
C GLY A 85 6.92 -0.81 -4.85
N GLU A 86 6.83 0.43 -5.33
CA GLU A 86 7.97 1.34 -5.45
C GLU A 86 8.60 1.64 -4.09
N ASN A 87 7.79 1.91 -3.07
CA ASN A 87 8.27 2.15 -1.71
C ASN A 87 8.93 0.91 -1.09
N ALA A 88 8.37 -0.29 -1.32
CA ALA A 88 8.95 -1.54 -0.84
C ALA A 88 10.31 -1.82 -1.50
N ILE A 89 10.42 -1.63 -2.82
CA ILE A 89 11.67 -1.78 -3.57
C ILE A 89 12.70 -0.76 -3.09
N SER A 90 12.32 0.51 -2.97
CA SER A 90 13.21 1.58 -2.50
C SER A 90 13.73 1.30 -1.08
N THR A 91 12.89 0.79 -0.20
CA THR A 91 13.29 0.45 1.18
C THR A 91 14.29 -0.71 1.17
N TYR A 92 14.00 -1.77 0.41
CA TYR A 92 14.90 -2.90 0.28
C TYR A 92 16.25 -2.52 -0.33
N MET A 93 16.27 -1.67 -1.37
CA MET A 93 17.51 -1.18 -1.97
C MET A 93 18.32 -0.32 -1.01
N ALA A 94 17.66 0.54 -0.21
CA ALA A 94 18.34 1.35 0.80
C ALA A 94 18.98 0.50 1.90
N ASP A 95 18.28 -0.56 2.34
CA ASP A 95 18.81 -1.52 3.31
C ASP A 95 20.01 -2.29 2.73
N TYR A 96 19.91 -2.75 1.48
CA TYR A 96 21.01 -3.43 0.78
C TYR A 96 22.25 -2.54 0.62
N GLU A 97 22.08 -1.27 0.20
CA GLU A 97 23.19 -0.32 0.11
C GLU A 97 23.84 -0.04 1.46
N LYS A 98 23.05 -0.02 2.54
CA LYS A 98 23.57 0.15 3.89
C LYS A 98 24.38 -1.08 4.31
N GLU A 99 23.84 -2.28 4.15
CA GLU A 99 24.57 -3.52 4.46
C GLU A 99 25.87 -3.65 3.65
N PHE A 100 25.84 -3.29 2.36
CA PHE A 100 27.03 -3.31 1.52
C PHE A 100 28.08 -2.30 1.98
N ARG A 101 27.67 -1.06 2.31
CA ARG A 101 28.59 -0.03 2.85
C ARG A 101 29.20 -0.45 4.18
N ASP A 102 28.39 -0.96 5.10
CA ASP A 102 28.85 -1.42 6.40
C ASP A 102 29.82 -2.60 6.25
N GLY A 103 29.54 -3.54 5.33
CA GLY A 103 30.44 -4.64 4.98
C GLY A 103 31.75 -4.18 4.35
N ALA A 104 31.70 -3.23 3.42
CA ALA A 104 32.90 -2.64 2.80
C ALA A 104 33.77 -1.91 3.85
N LEU A 105 33.16 -1.11 4.73
CA LEU A 105 33.86 -0.44 5.83
C LEU A 105 34.47 -1.45 6.81
N MET A 106 33.75 -2.52 7.17
CA MET A 106 34.29 -3.58 8.04
C MET A 106 35.50 -4.27 7.40
N ASN A 107 35.46 -4.55 6.09
CA ASN A 107 36.59 -5.13 5.38
C ASN A 107 37.80 -4.18 5.34
N GLU A 108 37.58 -2.90 5.09
CA GLU A 108 38.65 -1.90 5.06
C GLU A 108 39.27 -1.67 6.45
N VAL A 109 38.45 -1.65 7.52
CA VAL A 109 38.93 -1.61 8.91
C VAL A 109 39.68 -2.90 9.28
N ALA A 110 39.23 -4.07 8.82
CA ALA A 110 39.91 -5.34 9.06
C ALA A 110 41.27 -5.38 8.35
N ASP A 111 41.37 -4.85 7.13
CA ASP A 111 42.61 -4.77 6.38
C ASP A 111 43.58 -3.74 6.98
N LEU A 112 43.08 -2.60 7.48
CA LEU A 112 43.88 -1.65 8.26
C LEU A 112 44.41 -2.25 9.58
N LYS A 113 43.62 -3.09 10.26
CA LYS A 113 44.08 -3.83 11.45
C LYS A 113 45.10 -4.91 11.12
N LYS A 114 44.95 -5.62 9.99
CA LYS A 114 45.95 -6.58 9.49
C LYS A 114 47.24 -5.90 9.04
N PHE A 115 47.17 -4.65 8.59
CA PHE A 115 48.33 -3.82 8.22
C PHE A 115 49.17 -3.36 9.44
N TRP A 116 48.71 -3.60 10.67
CA TRP A 116 49.47 -3.32 11.89
C TRP A 116 50.13 -4.56 12.56
N PRO A 117 51.08 -5.31 11.95
CA PRO A 117 51.82 -6.32 12.70
C PRO A 117 53.14 -5.84 13.35
N GLN A 118 53.65 -4.61 13.18
CA GLN A 118 55.06 -4.35 13.60
C GLN A 118 55.46 -2.91 14.05
N PHE A 119 54.59 -1.88 14.02
CA PHE A 119 55.05 -0.50 14.32
C PHE A 119 55.34 -0.21 15.80
N GLY A 120 55.02 -1.12 16.72
CA GLY A 120 55.17 -0.91 18.17
C GLY A 120 56.36 -1.60 18.84
N VAL A 121 57.14 -2.44 18.14
CA VAL A 121 58.14 -3.31 18.79
C VAL A 121 59.57 -2.76 18.72
N ASN A 122 59.82 -1.61 18.07
CA ASN A 122 61.18 -1.04 17.91
C ASN A 122 61.40 0.36 18.50
N LEU A 123 60.58 0.81 19.45
CA LEU A 123 60.80 2.08 20.19
C LEU A 123 61.31 1.88 21.63
N ALA A 124 61.60 0.64 22.03
CA ALA A 124 62.32 0.32 23.26
C ALA A 124 63.68 -0.31 22.91
N GLY A 125 64.56 0.53 22.35
CA GLY A 125 66.01 0.28 22.27
C GLY A 125 66.74 1.15 23.28
#